data_AF-A0A1G1Y220-F1
#
_entry.id   AF-A0A1G1Y220-F1
#
_cell.length_a   1.000
_cell.length_b   1.000
_cell.length_c   1.000
_cell.angle_alpha   90.00
_cell.angle_beta   90.00
_cell.angle_gamma   90.00
#
_symmetry.space_group_name_H-M   'P 1'
#
loop_
_entity.id
_entity.type
_entity.pdbx_description
1 polymer ?
#
loop_
_entity_poly.entity_id
_entity_poly.type
_entity_poly.pdbx_seq_one_letter_code
_entity_poly.pdbx_strand_id
1 'polypeptide(L)'
;MEHSLKTGISFGLTSAIITTLGLMVGLNSSTNSRLVVLGGILTIAIADAFSDALGIHISEESENVHTPKEIWLSTVFTFLAKFLFALTFVLPVLVFEIATAVIVSIAWGLLTLSILSYKIAKSQKEKPINVISEHLLIAVIVIILTNYVGMAINQYFNNQLN
;
A
#
# COMPACT_ATOMS: atom_id res chain seq x y z
N MET A 1 -16.16 12.63 -14.03
CA MET A 1 -15.57 13.32 -12.83
C MET A 1 -15.67 12.51 -11.53
N GLU A 2 -16.85 12.09 -11.05
CA GLU A 2 -16.94 11.21 -9.85
C GLU A 2 -16.19 9.89 -10.04
N HIS A 3 -16.25 9.32 -11.24
CA HIS A 3 -15.54 8.09 -11.61
C HIS A 3 -14.02 8.25 -11.42
N SER A 4 -13.39 9.20 -12.12
CA SER A 4 -11.94 9.44 -12.08
C SER A 4 -11.40 9.64 -10.67
N LEU A 5 -12.13 10.38 -9.83
CA LEU A 5 -11.74 10.62 -8.45
C LEU A 5 -11.86 9.34 -7.60
N LYS A 6 -12.93 8.56 -7.80
CA LYS A 6 -13.13 7.28 -7.12
C LYS A 6 -12.08 6.25 -7.53
N THR A 7 -11.77 6.14 -8.82
CA THR A 7 -10.73 5.26 -9.37
C THR A 7 -9.39 5.62 -8.75
N GLY A 8 -8.95 6.86 -8.88
CA GLY A 8 -7.62 7.25 -8.41
C GLY A 8 -7.44 7.14 -6.90
N ILE A 9 -8.42 7.59 -6.11
CA ILE A 9 -8.32 7.50 -4.64
C ILE A 9 -8.38 6.05 -4.16
N SER A 10 -9.31 5.25 -4.67
CA SER A 10 -9.47 3.86 -4.20
C SER A 10 -8.28 3.00 -4.57
N PHE A 11 -7.77 3.16 -5.79
CA PHE A 11 -6.56 2.46 -6.25
C PHE A 11 -5.33 2.92 -5.46
N GLY A 12 -5.07 4.23 -5.40
CA GLY A 12 -3.90 4.79 -4.72
C GLY A 12 -3.84 4.42 -3.23
N LEU A 13 -4.97 4.48 -2.51
CA LEU A 13 -5.02 4.07 -1.10
C LEU A 13 -4.77 2.57 -0.91
N THR A 14 -5.46 1.73 -1.68
CA THR A 14 -5.32 0.27 -1.57
C THR A 14 -3.89 -0.15 -1.87
N SER A 15 -3.33 0.39 -2.95
CA SER A 15 -1.97 0.12 -3.39
C SER A 15 -0.94 0.64 -2.37
N ALA A 16 -1.17 1.79 -1.74
CA ALA A 16 -0.25 2.30 -0.70
C ALA A 16 -0.25 1.41 0.54
N ILE A 17 -1.42 0.94 0.98
CA ILE A 17 -1.54 0.07 2.15
C ILE A 17 -0.79 -1.24 1.91
N ILE A 18 -1.10 -1.95 0.83
CA ILE A 18 -0.59 -3.30 0.60
C ILE A 18 0.92 -3.26 0.36
N THR A 19 1.40 -2.38 -0.53
CA THR A 19 2.82 -2.33 -0.89
C THR A 19 3.68 -1.84 0.28
N THR A 20 3.26 -0.78 0.99
CA THR A 20 4.06 -0.26 2.12
C THR A 20 4.09 -1.24 3.29
N LEU A 21 2.98 -1.91 3.62
CA LEU A 21 2.98 -2.94 4.67
C LEU A 21 3.85 -4.14 4.31
N GLY A 22 3.72 -4.66 3.09
CA GLY A 22 4.54 -5.77 2.63
C GLY A 22 6.03 -5.44 2.66
N LEU A 23 6.42 -4.29 2.13
CA LEU A 23 7.81 -3.84 2.15
C LEU A 23 8.32 -3.67 3.58
N MET A 24 7.59 -2.93 4.43
CA MET A 24 8.00 -2.64 5.80
C MET A 24 8.18 -3.92 6.62
N VAL A 25 7.24 -4.86 6.53
CA VAL A 25 7.29 -6.13 7.28
C VAL A 25 8.43 -7.01 6.77
N GLY A 26 8.60 -7.12 5.45
CA GLY A 26 9.71 -7.88 4.85
C GLY A 26 11.08 -7.33 5.26
N LEU A 27 11.30 -6.02 5.10
CA LEU A 27 12.55 -5.36 5.49
C LEU A 27 12.81 -5.45 7.00
N ASN A 28 11.77 -5.34 7.82
CA ASN A 28 11.92 -5.49 9.26
C ASN A 28 12.35 -6.92 9.62
N SER A 29 11.73 -7.94 9.02
CA SER A 29 12.10 -9.34 9.30
C SER A 29 13.49 -9.72 8.80
N SER A 30 14.00 -9.05 7.75
CA SER A 30 15.33 -9.32 7.22
C SER A 30 16.45 -8.59 7.96
N THR A 31 16.20 -7.37 8.45
CA THR A 31 17.26 -6.49 8.98
C THR A 31 17.06 -6.02 10.42
N ASN A 32 15.83 -6.04 10.93
CA ASN A 32 15.42 -5.39 12.17
C ASN A 32 15.90 -3.92 12.28
N SER A 33 16.14 -3.25 11.14
CA SER A 33 16.77 -1.95 11.06
C SER A 33 15.76 -0.86 10.74
N ARG A 34 15.60 0.09 11.68
CA ARG A 34 14.76 1.28 11.49
C ARG A 34 15.17 2.08 10.25
N LEU A 35 16.47 2.22 10.00
CA LEU A 35 17.00 2.97 8.87
C LEU A 35 16.58 2.33 7.54
N VAL A 36 16.73 1.01 7.43
CA VAL A 36 16.36 0.26 6.21
C VAL A 36 14.86 0.36 5.96
N VAL A 37 14.04 0.22 7.00
CA VAL A 37 12.58 0.34 6.90
C VAL A 37 12.16 1.75 6.47
N LEU A 38 12.70 2.80 7.08
CA LEU A 38 12.40 4.20 6.69
C LEU A 38 12.84 4.49 5.26
N GLY A 39 14.05 4.09 4.88
CA GLY A 39 14.56 4.24 3.52
C GLY A 39 13.67 3.52 2.51
N GLY A 40 13.23 2.31 2.83
CA GLY A 40 12.29 1.54 2.02
C GLY A 40 10.95 2.26 1.84
N ILE A 41 10.30 2.70 2.93
CA ILE A 41 9.01 3.40 2.88
C ILE A 41 9.11 4.67 2.03
N LEU A 42 10.13 5.51 2.26
CA LEU A 42 10.27 6.78 1.54
C LEU A 42 10.57 6.57 0.05
N THR A 43 11.44 5.61 -0.27
CA THR A 43 11.82 5.33 -1.66
C THR A 43 10.63 4.76 -2.44
N ILE A 44 9.90 3.80 -1.85
CA ILE A 44 8.73 3.21 -2.52
C ILE A 44 7.57 4.21 -2.59
N ALA A 45 7.38 5.08 -1.60
CA ALA A 45 6.35 6.11 -1.64
C ALA A 45 6.51 7.01 -2.87
N ILE A 46 7.75 7.34 -3.27
CA ILE A 46 8.02 8.15 -4.46
C ILE A 46 7.90 7.30 -5.73
N ALA A 47 8.71 6.25 -5.84
CA ALA A 47 8.83 5.48 -7.08
C ALA A 47 7.50 4.80 -7.45
N ASP A 48 6.84 4.19 -6.48
CA ASP A 48 5.61 3.43 -6.69
C ASP A 48 4.41 4.36 -6.91
N ALA A 49 4.38 5.56 -6.30
CA ALA A 49 3.32 6.53 -6.59
C ALA A 49 3.38 7.10 -8.00
N PHE A 50 4.57 7.35 -8.54
CA PHE A 50 4.71 7.71 -9.95
C PHE A 50 4.36 6.54 -10.87
N SER A 51 4.81 5.32 -10.55
CA SER A 51 4.51 4.10 -11.30
C SER A 51 3.00 3.85 -11.40
N ASP A 52 2.31 3.84 -10.25
CA ASP A 52 0.87 3.60 -10.16
C ASP A 52 0.05 4.71 -10.84
N ALA A 53 0.44 5.98 -10.66
CA ALA A 53 -0.24 7.09 -11.31
C ALA A 53 -0.13 7.02 -12.84
N LEU A 54 1.06 6.70 -13.35
CA LEU A 54 1.26 6.49 -14.78
C LEU A 54 0.51 5.26 -15.29
N GLY A 55 0.47 4.18 -14.50
CA GLY A 55 -0.32 2.98 -14.82
C GLY A 55 -1.81 3.29 -14.99
N ILE A 56 -2.38 4.06 -14.07
CA ILE A 56 -3.76 4.54 -14.17
C ILE A 56 -3.95 5.50 -15.35
N HIS A 57 -2.99 6.39 -15.60
CA HIS A 57 -3.03 7.29 -16.76
C HIS A 57 -3.17 6.51 -18.08
N ILE A 58 -2.28 5.54 -18.29
CA ILE A 58 -2.24 4.71 -19.49
C ILE A 58 -3.50 3.83 -19.57
N SER A 59 -3.98 3.30 -18.44
CA SER A 59 -5.23 2.52 -18.40
C SER A 59 -6.43 3.34 -18.87
N GLU A 60 -6.60 4.55 -18.35
CA GLU A 60 -7.73 5.42 -18.70
C GLU A 60 -7.60 5.97 -20.13
N GLU A 61 -6.38 6.24 -20.60
CA GLU A 61 -6.12 6.63 -22.00
C GLU A 61 -6.46 5.48 -22.97
N SER A 62 -6.13 4.24 -22.60
CA SER A 62 -6.34 3.05 -23.44
C SER A 62 -7.81 2.69 -23.62
N GLU A 63 -8.68 3.08 -22.68
CA GLU A 63 -10.13 2.86 -22.84
C GLU A 63 -10.74 3.75 -23.93
N ASN A 64 -10.10 4.87 -24.29
CA ASN A 64 -10.52 5.80 -25.34
C ASN A 64 -11.98 6.29 -25.21
N VAL A 65 -12.51 6.32 -23.98
CA VAL A 65 -13.85 6.83 -23.63
C VAL A 65 -13.79 8.04 -22.71
N HIS A 66 -12.65 8.29 -22.05
CA HIS A 66 -12.47 9.36 -21.07
C HIS A 66 -11.86 10.60 -21.71
N THR A 67 -12.24 11.77 -21.22
CA THR A 67 -11.65 13.02 -21.67
C THR A 67 -10.22 13.20 -21.13
N PRO A 68 -9.32 13.95 -21.80
CA PRO A 68 -7.98 14.23 -21.27
C PRO A 68 -7.98 14.80 -19.84
N LYS A 69 -9.00 15.60 -19.51
CA LYS A 69 -9.19 16.14 -18.16
C LYS A 69 -9.47 15.04 -17.13
N GLU A 70 -10.27 14.04 -17.49
CA GLU A 70 -10.61 12.91 -16.59
C GLU A 70 -9.42 11.99 -16.38
N ILE A 71 -8.66 11.69 -17.43
CA ILE A 71 -7.42 10.91 -17.36
C ILE A 71 -6.43 11.56 -16.39
N TRP A 72 -6.17 12.87 -16.55
CA TRP A 72 -5.29 13.61 -15.65
C TRP A 72 -5.82 13.68 -14.22
N LEU A 73 -7.14 13.74 -14.03
CA LEU A 73 -7.74 13.69 -12.71
C LEU A 73 -7.46 12.35 -12.03
N SER A 74 -7.73 11.22 -12.70
CA SER A 74 -7.42 9.86 -12.21
C SER A 74 -5.93 9.72 -11.86
N THR A 75 -5.05 10.27 -12.71
CA THR A 75 -3.60 10.26 -12.52
C THR A 75 -3.16 10.99 -11.25
N VAL A 76 -3.56 12.26 -11.11
CA VAL A 76 -3.15 13.13 -9.99
C VAL A 76 -3.70 12.60 -8.68
N PHE A 77 -4.97 12.17 -8.65
CA PHE A 77 -5.55 11.61 -7.43
C PHE A 77 -4.94 10.26 -7.05
N THR A 78 -4.54 9.43 -8.02
CA THR A 78 -3.77 8.22 -7.74
C THR A 78 -2.43 8.55 -7.09
N PHE A 79 -1.66 9.46 -7.69
CA PHE A 79 -0.37 9.90 -7.16
C PHE A 79 -0.52 10.43 -5.74
N LEU A 80 -1.43 11.40 -5.52
CA LEU A 80 -1.61 12.03 -4.21
C LEU A 80 -2.10 11.03 -3.16
N ALA A 81 -3.09 10.19 -3.50
CA ALA A 81 -3.59 9.18 -2.57
C ALA A 81 -2.49 8.19 -2.18
N LYS A 82 -1.71 7.70 -3.16
CA LYS A 82 -0.63 6.76 -2.91
C LYS A 82 0.49 7.40 -2.07
N PHE A 83 1.04 8.51 -2.56
CA PHE A 83 2.19 9.18 -1.96
C PHE A 83 1.89 9.64 -0.53
N LEU A 84 0.82 10.41 -0.34
CA LEU A 84 0.50 10.98 0.98
C LEU A 84 0.11 9.88 1.97
N PHE A 85 -0.59 8.83 1.53
CA PHE A 85 -0.93 7.75 2.43
C PHE A 85 0.28 6.90 2.81
N ALA A 86 1.19 6.61 1.88
CA ALA A 86 2.44 5.91 2.18
C ALA A 86 3.27 6.65 3.25
N LEU A 87 3.31 7.99 3.20
CA LEU A 87 3.98 8.81 4.22
C LEU A 87 3.37 8.66 5.62
N THR A 88 2.11 8.25 5.76
CA THR A 88 1.51 8.02 7.09
C THR A 88 2.20 6.88 7.85
N PHE A 89 2.78 5.90 7.14
CA PHE A 89 3.53 4.79 7.74
C PHE A 89 4.91 5.21 8.28
N VAL A 90 5.41 6.38 7.90
CA VAL A 90 6.64 6.94 8.48
C VAL A 90 6.41 7.30 9.94
N LEU A 91 5.21 7.80 10.30
CA LEU A 91 4.92 8.27 11.65
C LEU A 91 5.08 7.19 12.72
N PRO A 92 4.49 5.98 12.60
CA PRO A 92 4.73 4.91 13.57
C PRO A 92 6.21 4.55 13.73
N VAL A 93 6.98 4.54 12.64
CA VAL A 93 8.40 4.15 12.64
C VAL A 93 9.29 5.19 13.32
N LEU A 94 8.91 6.47 13.27
CA LEU A 94 9.61 7.55 13.96
C LEU A 94 9.27 7.61 15.46
N VAL A 95 8.02 7.31 15.83
CA VAL A 95 7.53 7.50 17.20
C VAL A 95 7.77 6.27 18.08
N PHE A 96 7.65 5.06 17.53
CA PHE A 96 7.72 3.82 18.29
C PHE A 96 9.01 3.04 18.05
N GLU A 97 9.33 2.12 18.95
CA GLU A 97 10.31 1.06 18.69
C GLU A 97 9.87 0.19 17.52
N ILE A 98 10.81 -0.40 16.78
CA ILE A 98 10.53 -0.98 15.46
C ILE A 98 9.47 -2.09 15.50
N ALA A 99 9.48 -2.96 16.52
CA ALA A 99 8.48 -4.01 16.69
C ALA A 99 7.07 -3.42 16.89
N THR A 100 6.95 -2.43 17.78
CA THR A 100 5.69 -1.72 18.05
C THR A 100 5.24 -0.92 16.82
N ALA A 101 6.16 -0.26 16.12
CA ALA A 101 5.90 0.50 14.91
C ALA A 101 5.28 -0.38 13.82
N VAL A 102 5.81 -1.59 13.61
CA VAL A 102 5.27 -2.55 12.64
C VAL A 102 3.84 -2.95 13.00
N ILE A 103 3.58 -3.28 14.27
CA ILE A 103 2.23 -3.67 14.73
C ILE A 103 1.23 -2.52 14.54
N VAL A 104 1.61 -1.30 14.94
CA VAL A 104 0.78 -0.10 14.78
C VAL A 104 0.50 0.19 13.31
N SER A 105 1.51 0.09 12.45
CA SER A 105 1.37 0.25 11.00
C SER A 105 0.43 -0.80 10.41
N ILE A 106 0.55 -2.08 10.76
CA ILE A 106 -0.36 -3.14 10.31
C ILE A 106 -1.80 -2.82 10.74
N ALA A 107 -2.01 -2.47 12.00
CA ALA A 107 -3.34 -2.10 12.49
C ALA A 107 -3.91 -0.88 11.73
N TRP A 108 -3.10 0.15 11.52
CA TRP A 108 -3.48 1.35 10.76
C TRP A 108 -3.87 1.04 9.31
N GLY A 109 -3.06 0.24 8.62
CA GLY A 109 -3.31 -0.12 7.23
C GLY A 109 -4.54 -1.01 7.09
N LEU A 110 -4.70 -2.05 7.92
CA LEU A 110 -5.87 -2.94 7.87
C LEU A 110 -7.16 -2.21 8.26
N LEU A 111 -7.11 -1.31 9.26
CA LEU A 111 -8.27 -0.47 9.62
C LEU A 111 -8.67 0.43 8.44
N THR A 112 -7.71 1.10 7.82
CA THR A 112 -7.98 2.00 6.70
C THR A 112 -8.50 1.24 5.48
N LEU A 113 -7.92 0.07 5.18
CA LEU A 113 -8.38 -0.80 4.11
C LEU A 113 -9.80 -1.30 4.36
N SER A 114 -10.15 -1.63 5.61
CA SER A 114 -11.51 -2.03 5.99
C SER A 114 -12.50 -0.89 5.76
N ILE A 115 -12.16 0.34 6.16
CA ILE A 115 -13.01 1.52 5.97
C ILE A 115 -13.21 1.79 4.48
N LEU A 116 -12.15 1.72 3.68
CA LEU A 116 -12.22 1.90 2.23
C LEU A 116 -13.10 0.83 1.58
N SER A 117 -12.87 -0.43 1.93
CA SER A 117 -13.63 -1.59 1.41
C SER A 117 -15.11 -1.51 1.77
N TYR A 118 -15.43 -1.07 2.99
CA TYR A 118 -16.81 -0.80 3.42
C TYR A 118 -17.48 0.26 2.54
N LYS A 119 -16.78 1.38 2.27
CA LYS A 119 -17.30 2.46 1.42
C LYS A 119 -17.52 1.97 -0.02
N ILE A 120 -16.60 1.18 -0.56
CA ILE A 120 -16.72 0.58 -1.90
C ILE A 120 -17.95 -0.33 -1.96
N ALA A 121 -18.09 -1.26 -1.01
CA ALA A 121 -19.21 -2.19 -0.96
C ALA A 121 -20.56 -1.46 -0.88
N LYS A 122 -20.67 -0.45 -0.01
CA LYS A 122 -21.88 0.37 0.11
C LYS A 122 -22.23 1.08 -1.20
N SER A 123 -21.22 1.57 -1.92
CA SER A 123 -21.44 2.24 -3.22
C SER A 123 -21.88 1.28 -4.33
N GLN A 124 -21.53 0.00 -4.23
CA GLN A 124 -21.89 -1.06 -5.18
C GLN A 124 -23.16 -1.82 -4.78
N LYS A 125 -23.78 -1.48 -3.63
CA LYS A 125 -24.90 -2.23 -3.02
C LYS A 125 -24.57 -3.71 -2.73
N GLU A 126 -23.30 -4.01 -2.56
CA GLU A 126 -22.79 -5.33 -2.19
C GLU A 126 -22.77 -5.51 -0.67
N LYS A 127 -22.75 -6.77 -0.22
CA LYS A 127 -22.60 -7.07 1.21
C LYS A 127 -21.21 -6.64 1.69
N PRO A 128 -21.07 -5.69 2.65
CA PRO A 128 -19.77 -5.15 3.04
C PRO A 128 -18.77 -6.20 3.53
N ILE A 129 -19.26 -7.23 4.20
CA ILE A 129 -18.40 -8.30 4.73
C ILE A 129 -17.63 -9.04 3.62
N ASN A 130 -18.23 -9.21 2.43
CA ASN A 130 -17.59 -9.92 1.33
C ASN A 130 -16.35 -9.15 0.84
N VAL A 131 -16.55 -7.87 0.47
CA VAL A 131 -15.49 -7.00 -0.05
C VAL A 131 -14.40 -6.76 1.00
N ILE A 132 -14.77 -6.52 2.26
CA ILE A 132 -13.80 -6.34 3.35
C ILE A 132 -12.97 -7.61 3.53
N SER A 133 -13.62 -8.79 3.57
CA SER A 133 -12.91 -10.05 3.78
C SER A 133 -11.92 -10.36 2.66
N GLU A 134 -12.30 -10.09 1.40
CA GLU A 134 -11.44 -10.31 0.24
C GLU A 134 -10.19 -9.41 0.29
N HIS A 135 -10.38 -8.11 0.47
CA HIS A 135 -9.25 -7.17 0.49
C HIS A 135 -8.32 -7.40 1.69
N LEU A 136 -8.88 -7.68 2.88
CA LEU A 136 -8.08 -8.00 4.06
C LEU A 136 -7.33 -9.33 3.89
N LEU A 137 -7.94 -10.33 3.28
CA LEU A 137 -7.28 -11.61 3.00
C LEU A 137 -6.05 -11.40 2.12
N ILE A 138 -6.19 -10.63 1.03
CA ILE A 138 -5.06 -10.30 0.14
C ILE A 138 -3.96 -9.56 0.92
N ALA A 139 -4.33 -8.54 1.71
CA ALA A 139 -3.36 -7.79 2.51
C ALA A 139 -2.61 -8.69 3.52
N VAL A 140 -3.33 -9.57 4.21
CA VAL A 140 -2.74 -10.52 5.16
C VAL A 140 -1.81 -11.51 4.44
N ILE A 141 -2.19 -12.02 3.28
CA ILE A 141 -1.33 -12.89 2.47
C ILE A 141 -0.02 -12.17 2.11
N VAL A 142 -0.09 -10.93 1.64
CA VAL A 142 1.10 -10.13 1.30
C VAL A 142 2.00 -9.93 2.52
N ILE A 143 1.43 -9.58 3.68
CA ILE A 143 2.20 -9.42 4.94
C ILE A 143 2.91 -10.72 5.33
N ILE A 144 2.21 -11.85 5.29
CA ILE A 144 2.77 -13.15 5.66
C ILE A 144 3.89 -13.56 4.69
N LEU A 145 3.65 -13.47 3.39
CA LEU A 145 4.62 -13.88 2.37
C LEU A 145 5.89 -13.03 2.44
N THR A 146 5.75 -11.70 2.54
CA THR A 146 6.90 -10.79 2.65
C THR A 146 7.68 -10.99 3.95
N ASN A 147 7.00 -11.30 5.06
CA ASN A 147 7.65 -11.66 6.32
C ASN A 147 8.50 -12.93 6.19
N TYR A 148 7.94 -14.00 5.61
CA TYR A 148 8.69 -15.25 5.42
C TYR A 148 9.86 -15.07 4.46
N VAL A 149 9.68 -14.31 3.37
CA VAL A 149 10.78 -13.99 2.45
C VAL A 149 11.89 -13.23 3.19
N GLY A 150 11.56 -12.24 4.01
CA GLY A 150 12.56 -11.49 4.77
C GLY A 150 13.29 -12.36 5.81
N MET A 151 12.58 -13.24 6.52
CA MET A 151 13.20 -14.23 7.42
C MET A 151 14.13 -15.18 6.67
N ALA A 152 13.72 -15.69 5.50
CA ALA A 152 14.53 -16.60 4.69
C ALA A 152 15.83 -15.93 4.22
N ILE A 153 15.75 -14.66 3.79
CA ILE A 153 16.93 -13.87 3.43
C ILE A 153 17.86 -13.72 4.64
N ASN A 154 17.32 -13.35 5.81
CA ASN A 154 18.10 -13.19 7.04
C ASN A 154 18.87 -14.48 7.40
N GLN A 155 18.16 -15.62 7.41
CA GLN A 155 18.75 -16.91 7.73
C GLN A 155 19.83 -17.33 6.74
N TYR A 156 19.58 -17.16 5.43
CA TYR A 156 20.53 -17.56 4.40
C TYR A 156 21.86 -16.80 4.51
N PHE A 157 21.81 -15.47 4.69
CA PHE A 157 23.04 -14.66 4.75
C PHE A 157 23.74 -14.72 6.11
N ASN A 158 23.01 -14.83 7.23
CA ASN A 158 23.67 -15.00 8.54
C ASN A 158 24.36 -16.36 8.68
N ASN A 159 23.84 -17.41 8.06
CA ASN A 159 24.49 -18.72 8.05
C ASN A 159 25.76 -18.76 7.18
N GLN A 160 25.98 -17.80 6.28
CA GLN A 160 27.23 -17.70 5.51
C GLN A 160 28.34 -16.93 6.25
N LEU A 161 27.99 -16.19 7.30
CA LEU A 161 28.92 -15.38 8.09
C LEU A 161 29.44 -16.10 9.36
N ASN A 162 28.89 -17.28 9.67
CA ASN A 162 29.30 -18.17 10.76
C ASN A 162 29.94 -19.44 10.21
#